data_AF-A0A7U9H9U5-F1
#
_entry.id   AF-A0A7U9H9U5-F1
#
_cell.length_a   1.000
_cell.length_b   1.000
_cell.length_c   1.000
_cell.angle_alpha   90.00
_cell.angle_beta   90.00
_cell.angle_gamma   90.00
#
_symmetry.space_group_name_H-M   'P 1'
#
loop_
_entity.id
_entity.type
_entity.pdbx_description
1 polymer ?
#
loop_
_entity_poly.entity_id
_entity_poly.type
_entity_poly.pdbx_seq_one_letter_code
_entity_poly.pdbx_strand_id
1 'polypeptide(L)'
;MAGAPEVHKLDKAGQVEMRLVAAGARRDMGQLDAAIVTLQSPELASNSVQPWTARLRYAYADALLAAGREQEAREWFAKAVESDRDGSTDASDRLAELDGVEFMDALDEGESESDGQRPAAEDGDED
;
A
#
# COMPACT_ATOMS: atom_id res chain seq x y z
N MET A 1 13.66 19.68 -8.92
CA MET A 1 13.57 18.76 -7.75
C MET A 1 12.53 19.31 -6.79
N ALA A 2 11.81 18.50 -6.02
CA ALA A 2 10.63 18.91 -5.23
C ALA A 2 10.85 20.05 -4.20
N GLY A 3 12.10 20.48 -3.95
CA GLY A 3 12.45 21.67 -3.15
C GLY A 3 13.08 22.83 -3.95
N ALA A 4 12.90 22.87 -5.28
CA ALA A 4 13.38 23.98 -6.10
C ALA A 4 12.59 25.27 -5.80
N PRO A 5 13.22 26.46 -5.91
CA PRO A 5 12.58 27.74 -5.56
C PRO A 5 11.30 28.03 -6.38
N GLU A 6 11.17 27.45 -7.57
CA GLU A 6 9.98 27.52 -8.40
C GLU A 6 8.80 26.71 -7.83
N VAL A 7 9.06 25.60 -7.15
CA VAL A 7 8.03 24.75 -6.52
C VAL A 7 7.38 25.46 -5.34
N HIS A 8 8.13 26.28 -4.61
CA HIS A 8 7.59 27.10 -3.50
C HIS A 8 6.57 28.14 -3.96
N LYS A 9 6.52 28.46 -5.26
CA LYS A 9 5.52 29.37 -5.84
C LYS A 9 4.20 28.66 -6.16
N LEU A 10 4.18 27.33 -6.17
CA LEU A 10 2.96 26.55 -6.35
C LEU A 10 2.10 26.56 -5.09
N ASP A 11 0.81 26.31 -5.28
CA ASP A 11 -0.10 26.02 -4.18
C ASP A 11 0.28 24.69 -3.51
N LYS A 12 -0.34 24.40 -2.36
CA LYS A 12 -0.01 23.19 -1.58
C LYS A 12 -0.23 21.92 -2.38
N ALA A 13 -1.28 21.87 -3.20
CA ALA A 13 -1.54 20.73 -4.06
C ALA A 13 -0.37 20.52 -5.04
N GLY A 14 0.04 21.56 -5.78
CA GLY A 14 1.18 21.48 -6.69
C GLY A 14 2.49 21.08 -5.98
N GLN A 15 2.73 21.58 -4.76
CA GLN A 15 3.90 21.16 -3.97
C GLN A 15 3.88 19.68 -3.56
N VAL A 16 2.69 19.13 -3.25
CA VAL A 16 2.53 17.70 -2.95
C VAL A 16 2.72 16.85 -4.22
N GLU A 17 2.13 17.26 -5.35
CA GLU A 17 2.33 16.56 -6.63
C GLU A 17 3.80 16.49 -7.02
N MET A 18 4.55 17.59 -6.87
CA MET A 18 5.98 17.58 -7.15
C MET A 18 6.77 16.60 -6.27
N ARG A 19 6.36 16.41 -5.01
CA ARG A 19 6.97 15.42 -4.11
C ARG A 19 6.61 13.99 -4.53
N LEU A 20 5.35 13.73 -4.83
CA LEU A 20 4.88 12.43 -5.32
C LEU A 20 5.66 12.00 -6.57
N VAL A 21 5.76 12.88 -7.56
CA VAL A 21 6.48 12.60 -8.81
C VAL A 21 7.98 12.37 -8.54
N ALA A 22 8.60 13.21 -7.72
CA ALA A 22 10.03 13.06 -7.39
C ALA A 22 10.32 11.79 -6.61
N ALA A 23 9.43 11.38 -5.70
CA ALA A 23 9.56 10.15 -4.94
C ALA A 23 9.37 8.91 -5.83
N GLY A 24 8.39 8.93 -6.74
CA GLY A 24 8.19 7.87 -7.74
C GLY A 24 9.46 7.64 -8.57
N ALA A 25 10.02 8.71 -9.14
CA ALA A 25 11.26 8.62 -9.92
C ALA A 25 12.44 8.04 -9.12
N ARG A 26 12.54 8.37 -7.83
CA ARG A 26 13.57 7.79 -6.94
C ARG A 26 13.35 6.31 -6.69
N ARG A 27 12.11 5.90 -6.43
CA ARG A 27 11.73 4.49 -6.25
C ARG A 27 12.06 3.67 -7.49
N ASP A 28 11.75 4.18 -8.68
CA ASP A 28 12.06 3.51 -9.95
C ASP A 28 13.58 3.34 -10.17
N MET A 29 14.38 4.27 -9.65
CA MET A 29 15.85 4.16 -9.63
C MET A 29 16.39 3.29 -8.47
N GLY A 30 15.53 2.63 -7.70
CA GLY A 30 15.91 1.83 -6.51
C GLY A 30 16.37 2.67 -5.31
N GLN A 31 16.20 4.00 -5.35
CA GLN A 31 16.60 4.92 -4.28
C GLN A 31 15.51 5.03 -3.21
N LEU A 32 15.17 3.91 -2.57
CA LEU A 32 14.01 3.80 -1.68
C LEU A 32 14.08 4.73 -0.47
N ASP A 33 15.20 4.79 0.24
CA ASP A 33 15.38 5.70 1.39
C ASP A 33 15.20 7.17 0.98
N ALA A 34 15.69 7.53 -0.20
CA ALA A 34 15.55 8.89 -0.70
C ALA A 34 14.11 9.20 -1.13
N ALA A 35 13.37 8.21 -1.63
CA ALA A 35 11.94 8.34 -1.92
C ALA A 35 11.14 8.58 -0.62
N ILE A 36 11.41 7.78 0.42
CA ILE A 36 10.80 7.93 1.75
C ILE A 36 11.04 9.34 2.30
N VAL A 37 12.29 9.81 2.32
CA VAL A 37 12.63 11.17 2.79
C VAL A 37 11.99 12.26 1.94
N THR A 38 11.83 12.05 0.62
CA THR A 38 11.18 13.02 -0.27
C THR A 38 9.70 13.21 0.06
N LEU A 39 9.02 12.14 0.50
CA LEU A 39 7.60 12.14 0.85
C LEU A 39 7.34 12.66 2.27
N GLN A 40 8.36 12.67 3.14
CA GLN A 40 8.24 13.25 4.48
C GLN A 40 8.03 14.76 4.39
N SER A 41 6.80 15.19 4.70
CA SER A 41 6.45 16.61 4.76
C SER A 41 5.36 16.86 5.82
N PRO A 42 5.14 18.13 6.22
CA PRO A 42 4.05 18.48 7.14
C PRO A 42 2.68 18.03 6.64
N GLU A 43 2.48 17.98 5.33
CA GLU A 43 1.25 17.52 4.68
C GLU A 43 0.97 16.03 4.93
N LEU A 44 2.01 15.18 5.01
CA LEU A 44 1.86 13.76 5.29
C LEU A 44 1.27 13.52 6.70
N ALA A 45 1.71 14.32 7.68
CA ALA A 45 1.29 14.25 9.08
C ALA A 45 0.01 15.04 9.39
N SER A 46 -0.57 15.75 8.41
CA SER A 46 -1.76 16.58 8.62
C SER A 46 -3.03 15.76 8.87
N ASN A 47 -3.82 16.13 9.87
CA ASN A 47 -5.15 15.52 10.11
C ASN A 47 -6.22 16.00 9.11
N SER A 48 -5.96 17.08 8.36
CA SER A 48 -6.89 17.54 7.33
C SER A 48 -6.81 16.64 6.10
N VAL A 49 -7.94 16.04 5.72
CA VAL A 49 -8.08 15.26 4.49
C VAL A 49 -8.28 16.21 3.32
N GLN A 50 -7.34 16.18 2.39
CA GLN A 50 -7.32 16.92 1.13
C GLN A 50 -7.37 15.92 -0.04
N PRO A 51 -7.71 16.35 -1.26
CA PRO A 51 -7.79 15.45 -2.42
C PRO A 51 -6.49 14.67 -2.76
N TRP A 52 -5.33 15.13 -2.28
CA TRP A 52 -4.05 14.44 -2.46
C TRP A 52 -3.64 13.57 -1.28
N THR A 53 -4.35 13.61 -0.15
CA THR A 53 -3.92 13.00 1.11
C THR A 53 -3.83 11.48 1.03
N ALA A 54 -4.83 10.81 0.44
CA ALA A 54 -4.81 9.37 0.22
C ALA A 54 -3.59 8.95 -0.60
N ARG A 55 -3.38 9.57 -1.78
CA ARG A 55 -2.23 9.32 -2.66
C ARG A 55 -0.87 9.56 -1.98
N LEU A 56 -0.75 10.62 -1.18
CA LEU A 56 0.50 10.90 -0.44
C LEU A 56 0.82 9.83 0.60
N ARG A 57 -0.18 9.40 1.38
CA ARG A 57 -0.03 8.34 2.39
C ARG A 57 0.24 6.99 1.77
N TYR A 58 -0.46 6.68 0.68
CA TYR A 58 -0.26 5.48 -0.11
C TYR A 58 1.17 5.40 -0.65
N ALA A 59 1.65 6.45 -1.32
CA ALA A 59 3.01 6.46 -1.88
C ALA A 59 4.08 6.30 -0.79
N TYR A 60 3.84 6.83 0.42
CA TYR A 60 4.74 6.65 1.55
C TYR A 60 4.71 5.22 2.08
N ALA A 61 3.52 4.62 2.23
CA ALA A 61 3.35 3.23 2.62
C ALA A 61 4.02 2.27 1.64
N ASP A 62 3.83 2.49 0.34
CA ASP A 62 4.42 1.67 -0.71
C ASP A 62 5.96 1.80 -0.76
N ALA A 63 6.50 3.02 -0.56
CA ALA A 63 7.93 3.22 -0.45
C ALA A 63 8.54 2.53 0.79
N LEU A 64 7.82 2.53 1.92
CA LEU A 64 8.22 1.78 3.12
C LEU A 64 8.21 0.27 2.87
N LEU A 65 7.16 -0.24 2.23
CA LEU A 65 7.03 -1.66 1.91
C LEU A 65 8.16 -2.13 0.99
N ALA A 66 8.44 -1.37 -0.07
CA ALA A 66 9.54 -1.64 -0.98
C ALA A 66 10.91 -1.67 -0.25
N ALA A 67 11.07 -0.88 0.82
CA ALA A 67 12.26 -0.87 1.66
C ALA A 67 12.28 -1.98 2.74
N GLY A 68 11.30 -2.89 2.75
CA GLY A 68 11.17 -3.97 3.73
C GLY A 68 10.68 -3.52 5.10
N ARG A 69 10.14 -2.29 5.22
CA ARG A 69 9.60 -1.74 6.47
C ARG A 69 8.11 -2.03 6.60
N GLU A 70 7.78 -3.32 6.57
CA GLU A 70 6.40 -3.83 6.44
C GLU A 70 5.45 -3.32 7.52
N GLN A 71 5.87 -3.38 8.80
CA GLN A 71 5.03 -2.93 9.92
C GLN A 71 4.63 -1.45 9.79
N GLU A 72 5.57 -0.59 9.37
CA GLU A 72 5.29 0.83 9.16
C GLU A 72 4.45 1.03 7.90
N ALA A 73 4.72 0.28 6.82
CA ALA A 73 3.91 0.33 5.61
C ALA A 73 2.45 0.02 5.92
N ARG A 74 2.18 -1.02 6.71
CA ARG A 74 0.84 -1.42 7.18
C ARG A 74 0.12 -0.28 7.89
N GLU A 75 0.79 0.41 8.83
CA GLU A 75 0.22 1.57 9.52
C GLU A 75 -0.12 2.72 8.57
N TRP A 76 0.70 2.95 7.55
CA TRP A 76 0.48 4.02 6.59
C TRP A 76 -0.56 3.67 5.51
N PHE A 77 -0.69 2.39 5.13
CA PHE A 77 -1.80 1.92 4.31
C PHE A 77 -3.14 2.08 5.05
N ALA A 78 -3.22 1.72 6.33
CA ALA A 78 -4.41 1.98 7.13
C ALA A 78 -4.81 3.48 7.13
N LYS A 79 -3.84 4.38 7.31
CA LYS A 79 -4.09 5.84 7.22
C LYS A 79 -4.48 6.27 5.80
N ALA A 80 -3.98 5.63 4.76
CA ALA A 80 -4.38 5.90 3.39
C ALA A 80 -5.86 5.52 3.18
N VAL A 81 -6.27 4.33 3.62
CA VAL A 81 -7.68 3.87 3.60
C VAL A 81 -8.60 4.84 4.32
N GLU A 82 -8.24 5.29 5.52
CA GLU A 82 -9.03 6.28 6.28
C GLU A 82 -9.24 7.61 5.53
N SER A 83 -8.32 7.95 4.63
CA SER A 83 -8.31 9.19 3.86
C SER A 83 -8.99 9.07 2.51
N ASP A 84 -9.12 7.85 1.99
CA ASP A 84 -9.49 7.54 0.61
C ASP A 84 -11.01 7.40 0.45
N ARG A 85 -11.73 8.50 0.66
CA ARG A 85 -13.20 8.51 0.68
C ARG A 85 -13.84 8.22 -0.68
N ASP A 86 -13.10 8.44 -1.75
CA ASP A 86 -13.52 8.26 -3.13
C ASP A 86 -12.99 6.96 -3.77
N GLY A 87 -12.23 6.14 -3.02
CA GLY A 87 -11.66 4.90 -3.53
C GLY A 87 -10.65 5.13 -4.66
N SER A 88 -9.85 6.20 -4.53
CA SER A 88 -8.83 6.59 -5.50
C SER A 88 -7.58 5.71 -5.47
N THR A 89 -7.43 4.88 -4.45
CA THR A 89 -6.31 3.97 -4.23
C THR A 89 -6.79 2.56 -3.91
N ASP A 90 -5.93 1.58 -4.14
CA ASP A 90 -6.10 0.18 -3.74
C ASP A 90 -5.56 -0.06 -2.31
N ALA A 91 -5.49 0.97 -1.46
CA ALA A 91 -4.88 0.88 -0.13
C ALA A 91 -5.51 -0.19 0.77
N SER A 92 -6.82 -0.43 0.62
CA SER A 92 -7.56 -1.46 1.36
C SER A 92 -7.06 -2.86 1.01
N ASP A 93 -6.82 -3.09 -0.27
CA ASP A 93 -6.47 -4.40 -0.80
C ASP A 93 -5.02 -4.71 -0.42
N ARG A 94 -4.13 -3.71 -0.58
CA ARG A 94 -2.74 -3.78 -0.11
C ARG A 94 -2.63 -4.02 1.39
N LEU A 95 -3.51 -3.41 2.20
CA LEU A 95 -3.55 -3.65 3.64
C LEU A 95 -4.00 -5.09 3.96
N ALA A 96 -5.02 -5.58 3.27
CA ALA A 96 -5.52 -6.95 3.44
C ALA A 96 -4.45 -7.99 3.07
N GLU A 97 -3.72 -7.78 1.97
CA GLU A 97 -2.58 -8.62 1.58
C GLU A 97 -1.52 -8.70 2.69
N LEU A 98 -1.17 -7.56 3.29
CA LEU A 98 -0.22 -7.49 4.40
C LEU A 98 -0.73 -8.16 5.68
N ASP A 99 -2.03 -8.16 5.90
CA ASP A 99 -2.67 -8.86 7.01
C ASP A 99 -2.90 -10.38 6.68
N GLY A 100 -2.46 -10.85 5.51
CA GLY A 100 -2.55 -12.25 5.09
C GLY A 100 -3.93 -12.67 4.59
N VAL A 101 -4.77 -11.71 4.18
CA VAL A 101 -6.09 -11.94 3.61
C VAL A 101 -6.00 -11.88 2.09
N GLU A 102 -6.15 -13.03 1.42
CA GLU A 102 -6.24 -13.09 -0.04
C GLU A 102 -7.70 -13.00 -0.49
N PHE A 103 -7.98 -12.07 -1.39
CA PHE A 103 -9.28 -12.01 -2.06
C PHE A 103 -9.28 -12.99 -3.24
N MET A 104 -9.97 -14.12 -3.10
CA MET A 104 -10.31 -14.96 -4.26
C MET A 104 -11.31 -14.21 -5.15
N ASP A 105 -11.01 -14.10 -6.44
CA ASP A 105 -11.98 -13.61 -7.41
C ASP A 105 -13.16 -14.60 -7.44
N ALA A 106 -14.36 -14.12 -7.11
CA ALA A 106 -15.56 -14.96 -7.07
C ALA A 106 -15.96 -15.51 -8.45
N LEU A 107 -15.33 -15.02 -9.53
CA LEU A 107 -15.48 -15.54 -10.88
C LEU A 107 -14.48 -16.66 -11.23
N ASP A 108 -13.50 -16.94 -10.36
CA ASP A 108 -12.53 -18.03 -10.50
C ASP A 108 -12.94 -19.27 -9.70
N GLU A 109 -14.20 -19.71 -9.82
CA GLU A 109 -14.68 -21.01 -9.29
C GLU A 109 -14.10 -22.22 -10.07
N GLY A 110 -12.95 -22.07 -10.73
CA GLY A 110 -12.46 -22.96 -11.78
C GLY A 110 -11.40 -23.99 -11.39
N GLU A 111 -10.38 -23.65 -10.59
CA GLU A 111 -9.22 -24.55 -10.45
C GLU A 111 -8.61 -24.54 -9.04
N SER A 112 -9.17 -25.36 -8.16
CA SER A 112 -8.48 -25.87 -6.97
C SER A 112 -8.95 -27.29 -6.65
N GLU A 113 -8.81 -28.19 -7.62
CA GLU A 113 -8.72 -29.63 -7.33
C GLU A 113 -7.30 -29.93 -6.83
N SER A 114 -7.03 -29.68 -5.54
CA SER A 114 -5.85 -30.24 -4.90
C SER A 114 -6.16 -31.67 -4.46
N ASP A 115 -5.81 -32.59 -5.36
CA ASP A 115 -5.78 -34.03 -5.21
C ASP A 115 -5.00 -34.44 -3.95
N GLY A 116 -5.70 -35.06 -3.00
CA GLY A 116 -5.15 -35.54 -1.73
C GLY A 116 -5.79 -36.86 -1.32
N GLN A 117 -5.94 -37.79 -2.27
CA GLN A 117 -6.59 -39.07 -2.04
C GLN A 117 -5.60 -40.15 -1.56
N ARG A 118 -6.03 -40.86 -0.49
CA ARG A 118 -5.95 -42.33 -0.17
C ARG A 118 -4.89 -42.79 0.87
N PRO A 119 -5.05 -43.98 1.53
CA PRO A 119 -6.18 -44.53 2.32
C PRO A 119 -5.75 -45.35 3.60
N ALA A 120 -6.73 -46.03 4.24
CA ALA A 120 -6.64 -47.17 5.19
C ALA A 120 -6.27 -46.84 6.65
N ALA A 121 -6.89 -47.41 7.69
CA ALA A 121 -7.33 -48.80 7.82
C ALA A 121 -8.61 -48.99 8.67
N GLU A 122 -9.28 -50.10 8.37
CA GLU A 122 -10.34 -50.77 9.13
C GLU A 122 -9.83 -51.27 10.49
N ASP A 123 -10.70 -51.30 11.50
CA ASP A 123 -10.85 -52.32 12.56
C ASP A 123 -12.13 -51.89 13.34
N GLY A 124 -13.26 -52.60 13.28
CA GLY A 124 -13.55 -53.85 14.04
C GLY A 124 -13.63 -53.51 15.53
N ASP A 125 -14.69 -53.69 16.32
CA ASP A 125 -15.86 -54.56 16.30
C ASP A 125 -16.88 -53.97 17.32
N GLU A 126 -18.16 -54.28 17.15
CA GLU A 126 -19.24 -54.00 18.12
C GLU A 126 -19.22 -55.01 19.27
N ASP A 127 -19.44 -54.55 20.51
CA ASP A 127 -20.09 -55.32 21.60
C ASP A 127 -20.73 -54.35 22.61
#